data_AF-A0A167VWD2-F1
#
_entry.id   AF-A0A167VWD2-F1
#
_cell.length_a   1.000
_cell.length_b   1.000
_cell.length_c   1.000
_cell.angle_alpha   90.00
_cell.angle_beta   90.00
_cell.angle_gamma   90.00
#
_symmetry.space_group_name_H-M   'P 1'
#
loop_
_entity.id
_entity.type
_entity.pdbx_description
1 polymer ?
#
loop_
_entity_poly.entity_id
_entity_poly.type
_entity_poly.pdbx_seq_one_letter_code
_entity_poly.pdbx_strand_id
1 'polypeptide(L)'
;MSSSSPYPLQDYDESAFQATDIISNEPVIHESDTLTYFRFCHECSNLLYPKVDPESQTLLDFCQTCHTTQAAVSNCVFQNKVNSMLGATAGFTKDVASDPTLPRSRTKCPRCPSQESVYFQSQLRTADIGMRLYYVCCECGTVFEAPEKSKEEKRQEEEKRRIRKENRERKKKGLPLLDEKTGDVVVDGPDLNPPPF
;
A
#
# COMPACT_ATOMS: atom_id res chain seq x y z
N MET A 1 -54.64 -8.65 -11.52
CA MET A 1 -53.48 -9.27 -10.86
C MET A 1 -52.26 -8.43 -11.18
N SER A 2 -51.96 -7.52 -10.26
CA SER A 2 -50.92 -6.50 -10.34
C SER A 2 -49.73 -6.96 -9.50
N SER A 3 -48.59 -7.21 -10.14
CA SER A 3 -47.32 -7.50 -9.46
C SER A 3 -46.38 -6.31 -9.64
N SER A 4 -46.27 -5.51 -8.58
CA SER A 4 -45.34 -4.39 -8.42
C SER A 4 -43.93 -4.90 -8.08
N SER A 5 -42.93 -4.51 -8.88
CA SER A 5 -41.51 -4.70 -8.61
C SER A 5 -41.00 -3.70 -7.55
N PRO A 6 -40.16 -4.09 -6.56
CA PRO A 6 -39.84 -3.25 -5.40
C PRO A 6 -38.45 -2.58 -5.43
N TYR A 7 -37.89 -2.20 -6.58
CA TYR A 7 -36.58 -1.52 -6.63
C TYR A 7 -36.66 -0.13 -7.27
N PRO A 8 -36.31 0.96 -6.54
CA PRO A 8 -36.23 2.30 -7.10
C PRO A 8 -34.94 2.48 -7.92
N LEU A 9 -35.10 2.98 -9.15
CA LEU A 9 -34.01 3.50 -9.98
C LEU A 9 -33.46 4.76 -9.30
N GLN A 10 -32.16 4.76 -8.97
CA GLN A 10 -31.46 5.96 -8.53
C GLN A 10 -30.98 6.70 -9.77
N ASP A 11 -31.50 7.91 -9.97
CA ASP A 11 -30.99 8.89 -10.92
C ASP A 11 -29.58 9.32 -10.46
N TYR A 12 -28.58 9.08 -11.31
CA TYR A 12 -27.21 9.54 -11.09
C TYR A 12 -27.08 10.93 -11.75
N ASP A 13 -26.87 11.95 -10.94
CA ASP A 13 -26.74 13.34 -11.37
C ASP A 13 -25.32 13.60 -11.93
N GLU A 14 -25.26 13.97 -13.21
CA GLU A 14 -24.04 14.00 -14.05
C GLU A 14 -23.39 15.40 -14.11
N SER A 15 -23.54 16.24 -13.09
CA SER A 15 -23.16 17.67 -13.19
C SER A 15 -22.25 18.22 -12.09
N ALA A 16 -21.22 17.48 -11.67
CA ALA A 16 -20.22 18.02 -10.74
C ALA A 16 -18.79 17.58 -11.05
N PHE A 17 -18.27 17.96 -12.22
CA PHE A 17 -16.82 18.14 -12.37
C PHE A 17 -16.50 19.15 -13.47
N GLN A 18 -16.58 20.45 -13.15
CA GLN A 18 -15.96 21.47 -13.98
C GLN A 18 -14.79 22.13 -13.23
N ALA A 19 -13.62 21.92 -13.84
CA ALA A 19 -12.54 22.87 -14.11
C ALA A 19 -11.77 23.50 -12.95
N THR A 20 -10.47 23.14 -12.87
CA THR A 20 -9.25 23.95 -12.63
C THR A 20 -8.09 22.93 -12.58
N ASP A 21 -6.99 22.96 -13.34
CA ASP A 21 -6.25 24.05 -13.96
C ASP A 21 -5.43 23.56 -15.18
N ILE A 22 -5.27 24.47 -16.14
CA ILE A 22 -4.31 24.42 -17.24
C ILE A 22 -2.96 24.93 -16.66
N ILE A 23 -1.89 24.13 -16.76
CA ILE A 23 -0.48 24.49 -17.06
C ILE A 23 0.39 23.26 -16.69
N SER A 24 1.14 22.76 -17.69
CA SER A 24 2.18 21.71 -17.68
C SER A 24 1.75 20.44 -18.42
N ASN A 25 2.21 20.32 -19.67
CA ASN A 25 2.15 19.10 -20.48
C ASN A 25 3.07 18.02 -19.89
N GLU A 26 2.65 17.36 -18.82
CA GLU A 26 3.09 16.01 -18.49
C GLU A 26 1.86 15.09 -18.57
N PRO A 27 1.91 13.97 -19.33
CA PRO A 27 0.77 13.07 -19.42
C PRO A 27 0.53 12.45 -18.03
N VAL A 28 -0.55 12.86 -17.38
CA VAL A 28 -1.07 12.22 -16.18
C VAL A 28 -1.56 10.83 -16.61
N ILE A 29 -0.72 9.81 -16.41
CA ILE A 29 -1.13 8.41 -16.57
C ILE A 29 -2.09 8.12 -15.42
N HIS A 30 -3.39 8.17 -15.68
CA HIS A 30 -4.38 7.64 -14.76
C HIS A 30 -4.17 6.13 -14.63
N GLU A 31 -4.05 5.62 -13.40
CA GLU A 31 -3.71 4.23 -13.08
C GLU A 31 -4.73 3.21 -13.65
N SER A 32 -5.91 3.69 -14.04
CA SER A 32 -6.98 2.93 -14.73
C SER A 32 -6.68 2.55 -16.19
N ASP A 33 -5.73 3.21 -16.87
CA ASP A 33 -5.46 2.99 -18.30
C ASP A 33 -4.47 1.84 -18.59
N THR A 34 -4.03 1.12 -17.55
CA THR A 34 -2.96 0.11 -17.67
C THR A 34 -3.38 -1.30 -17.27
N LEU A 35 -4.67 -1.62 -17.28
CA LEU A 35 -5.13 -2.99 -17.02
C LEU A 35 -5.69 -3.59 -18.31
N THR A 36 -4.95 -4.57 -18.85
CA THR A 36 -5.43 -5.45 -19.91
C THR A 36 -6.38 -6.47 -19.28
N TYR A 37 -7.67 -6.36 -19.58
CA TYR A 37 -8.69 -7.30 -19.09
C TYR A 37 -9.04 -8.33 -20.16
N PHE A 38 -9.25 -9.58 -19.75
CA PHE A 38 -9.83 -10.60 -20.64
C PHE A 38 -11.31 -10.30 -20.87
N ARG A 39 -11.72 -10.33 -22.14
CA ARG A 39 -13.11 -10.13 -22.54
C ARG A 39 -13.71 -11.43 -23.05
N PHE A 40 -15.01 -11.59 -22.82
CA PHE A 40 -15.76 -12.78 -23.19
C PHE A 40 -16.84 -12.43 -24.21
N CYS A 41 -17.12 -13.37 -25.10
CA CYS A 41 -18.16 -13.25 -26.12
C CYS A 41 -19.54 -13.17 -25.46
N HIS A 42 -20.39 -12.25 -25.91
CA HIS A 42 -21.73 -12.10 -25.36
C HIS A 42 -22.69 -13.23 -25.78
N GLU A 43 -22.41 -13.94 -26.88
CA GLU A 43 -23.27 -15.02 -27.37
C GLU A 43 -22.97 -16.38 -26.72
N CYS A 44 -21.69 -16.70 -26.52
CA CYS A 44 -21.27 -18.03 -26.07
C CYS A 44 -20.34 -18.02 -24.84
N SER A 45 -20.06 -16.84 -24.28
CA SER A 45 -19.20 -16.66 -23.08
C SER A 45 -17.79 -17.23 -23.19
N ASN A 46 -17.33 -17.55 -24.40
CA ASN A 46 -15.94 -17.96 -24.66
C ASN A 46 -14.99 -16.75 -24.69
N LEU A 47 -13.71 -17.00 -24.40
CA LEU A 47 -12.66 -15.98 -24.45
C LEU A 47 -12.55 -15.38 -25.86
N LEU A 48 -12.45 -14.05 -25.92
CA LEU A 48 -12.20 -13.32 -27.16
C LEU A 48 -10.70 -13.16 -27.42
N TYR A 49 -10.34 -13.16 -28.70
CA TYR A 49 -8.96 -13.07 -29.15
C TYR A 49 -8.74 -11.80 -29.99
N PRO A 50 -7.60 -11.13 -29.83
CA PRO A 50 -7.26 -9.96 -30.63
C PRO A 50 -7.09 -10.32 -32.11
N LYS A 51 -7.68 -9.53 -33.00
CA LYS A 51 -7.61 -9.68 -34.47
C LYS A 51 -7.53 -8.31 -35.13
N VAL A 52 -6.64 -8.13 -36.10
CA VAL A 52 -6.57 -6.88 -36.88
C VAL A 52 -7.57 -6.93 -38.02
N ASP A 53 -8.32 -5.85 -38.22
CA ASP A 53 -9.08 -5.63 -39.44
C ASP A 53 -8.17 -5.01 -40.52
N PRO A 54 -7.90 -5.70 -41.64
CA PRO A 54 -6.97 -5.22 -42.66
C PRO A 54 -7.45 -3.96 -43.39
N GLU A 55 -8.76 -3.71 -43.47
CA GLU A 55 -9.31 -2.56 -44.21
C GLU A 55 -9.25 -1.27 -43.39
N SER A 56 -9.74 -1.33 -42.14
CA SER A 56 -9.76 -0.16 -41.25
C SER A 56 -8.47 0.02 -40.44
N GLN A 57 -7.57 -0.98 -40.45
CA GLN A 57 -6.36 -1.04 -39.62
C GLN A 57 -6.65 -0.87 -38.11
N THR A 58 -7.82 -1.34 -37.67
CA THR A 58 -8.24 -1.30 -36.27
C THR A 58 -8.09 -2.66 -35.58
N LEU A 59 -7.96 -2.64 -34.26
CA LEU A 59 -7.95 -3.85 -33.45
C LEU A 59 -9.38 -4.27 -33.08
N LEU A 60 -9.68 -5.54 -33.31
CA LEU A 60 -10.94 -6.19 -32.98
C LEU A 60 -10.72 -7.31 -31.96
N ASP A 61 -11.76 -7.60 -31.19
CA ASP A 61 -11.89 -8.81 -30.38
C ASP A 61 -12.78 -9.81 -31.12
N PHE A 62 -12.29 -11.03 -31.36
CA PHE A 62 -12.95 -12.06 -32.17
C PHE A 62 -13.15 -13.36 -31.38
N CYS A 63 -14.34 -13.95 -31.51
CA CYS A 63 -14.64 -15.27 -30.95
C CYS A 63 -14.30 -16.39 -31.93
N GLN A 64 -13.47 -17.36 -31.53
CA GLN A 64 -13.15 -18.52 -32.36
C GLN A 64 -14.32 -19.50 -32.55
N THR A 65 -15.31 -19.49 -31.65
CA THR A 65 -16.40 -20.49 -31.64
C THR A 65 -17.60 -20.07 -32.49
N CYS A 66 -18.10 -18.84 -32.32
CA CYS A 66 -19.27 -18.33 -33.03
C CYS A 66 -18.92 -17.31 -34.12
N HIS A 67 -17.64 -16.94 -34.26
CA HIS A 67 -17.13 -16.00 -35.24
C HIS A 67 -17.59 -14.54 -35.11
N THR A 68 -18.32 -14.19 -34.06
CA THR A 68 -18.68 -12.81 -33.75
C THR A 68 -17.44 -11.96 -33.48
N THR A 69 -17.46 -10.73 -34.00
CA THR A 69 -16.41 -9.71 -33.83
C THR A 69 -16.97 -8.47 -33.14
N GLN A 70 -16.13 -7.79 -32.39
CA GLN A 70 -16.45 -6.50 -31.77
C GLN A 70 -15.20 -5.61 -31.71
N ALA A 71 -15.38 -4.30 -31.57
CA ALA A 71 -14.26 -3.37 -31.44
C ALA A 71 -13.49 -3.59 -30.13
N ALA A 72 -12.16 -3.55 -30.19
CA ALA A 72 -11.33 -3.59 -29.01
C ALA A 72 -11.41 -2.25 -28.25
N VAL A 73 -11.45 -2.31 -26.92
CA VAL A 73 -11.52 -1.11 -26.05
C VAL A 73 -10.14 -0.46 -25.88
N SER A 74 -9.07 -1.25 -26.00
CA SER A 74 -7.69 -0.80 -25.88
C SER A 74 -6.82 -1.49 -26.91
N ASN A 75 -5.80 -0.78 -27.41
CA ASN A 75 -4.78 -1.33 -28.31
C ASN A 75 -3.71 -2.15 -27.55
N CYS A 76 -3.72 -2.14 -26.21
CA CYS A 76 -2.79 -2.91 -25.40
C CYS A 76 -3.28 -4.36 -25.23
N VAL A 77 -2.79 -5.25 -26.09
CA VAL A 77 -3.17 -6.68 -26.10
C VAL A 77 -2.51 -7.48 -24.97
N PHE A 78 -1.29 -7.10 -24.59
CA PHE A 78 -0.52 -7.79 -23.57
C PHE A 78 0.37 -6.80 -22.84
N GLN A 79 0.43 -6.97 -21.53
CA GLN A 79 1.35 -6.22 -20.68
C GLN A 79 2.02 -7.16 -19.69
N ASN A 80 3.35 -7.16 -19.68
CA ASN A 80 4.12 -7.83 -18.63
C ASN A 80 4.52 -6.81 -17.56
N LYS A 81 3.86 -6.84 -16.40
CA LYS A 81 4.24 -6.02 -15.24
C LYS A 81 5.24 -6.80 -14.37
N VAL A 82 6.54 -6.58 -14.62
CA VAL A 82 7.64 -7.25 -13.91
C VAL A 82 7.66 -6.87 -12.41
N ASN A 83 7.37 -5.61 -12.10
CA ASN A 83 7.35 -5.08 -10.73
C ASN A 83 5.92 -4.68 -10.36
N SER A 84 5.10 -5.66 -10.01
CA SER A 84 3.71 -5.41 -9.64
C SER A 84 3.53 -5.44 -8.11
N MET A 85 3.20 -4.29 -7.52
CA MET A 85 2.81 -4.22 -6.09
C MET A 85 1.37 -4.73 -5.86
N LEU A 86 0.64 -5.11 -6.90
CA LEU A 86 -0.76 -5.55 -6.84
C LEU A 86 -0.99 -6.73 -5.89
N GLY A 87 0.04 -7.56 -5.66
CA GLY A 87 -0.06 -8.68 -4.72
C GLY A 87 0.27 -8.32 -3.26
N ALA A 88 0.92 -7.18 -2.99
CA ALA A 88 1.38 -6.84 -1.63
C ALA A 88 0.19 -6.62 -0.70
N THR A 89 -0.94 -6.19 -1.29
CA THR A 89 -2.20 -5.96 -0.61
C THR A 89 -3.25 -7.06 -0.87
N ALA A 90 -2.89 -8.10 -1.63
CA ALA A 90 -3.83 -9.14 -2.02
C ALA A 90 -4.15 -10.08 -0.85
N GLY A 91 -5.44 -10.36 -0.66
CA GLY A 91 -5.93 -11.22 0.43
C GLY A 91 -6.31 -10.49 1.71
N PHE A 92 -6.28 -9.16 1.75
CA PHE A 92 -6.78 -8.41 2.89
C PHE A 92 -8.31 -8.39 2.90
N THR A 93 -8.87 -9.10 3.87
CA THR A 93 -10.29 -9.02 4.19
C THR A 93 -10.52 -7.96 5.25
N LYS A 94 -11.75 -7.46 5.36
CA LYS A 94 -12.14 -6.51 6.41
C LYS A 94 -11.95 -7.11 7.82
N ASP A 95 -11.90 -8.43 7.92
CA ASP A 95 -11.85 -9.17 9.18
C ASP A 95 -10.44 -9.41 9.70
N VAL A 96 -9.39 -8.98 8.98
CA VAL A 96 -7.99 -9.10 9.42
C VAL A 96 -7.76 -8.46 10.79
N ALA A 97 -8.49 -7.39 11.13
CA ALA A 97 -8.41 -6.74 12.44
C ALA A 97 -8.93 -7.60 13.62
N SER A 98 -9.73 -8.64 13.33
CA SER A 98 -10.27 -9.56 14.32
C SER A 98 -9.33 -10.73 14.64
N ASP A 99 -8.30 -10.95 13.81
CA ASP A 99 -7.35 -12.05 13.99
C ASP A 99 -6.52 -11.83 15.27
N PRO A 100 -6.67 -12.67 16.31
CA PRO A 100 -5.94 -12.53 17.56
C PRO A 100 -4.45 -12.89 17.43
N THR A 101 -4.03 -13.51 16.32
CA THR A 101 -2.64 -13.89 16.07
C THR A 101 -1.81 -12.74 15.51
N LEU A 102 -2.46 -11.69 14.99
CA LEU A 102 -1.76 -10.54 14.44
C LEU A 102 -1.35 -9.55 15.54
N PRO A 103 -0.12 -9.01 15.48
CA PRO A 103 0.34 -8.04 16.46
C PRO A 103 -0.37 -6.69 16.26
N ARG A 104 -0.62 -6.02 17.38
CA ARG A 104 -1.29 -4.70 17.43
C ARG A 104 -0.27 -3.59 17.68
N SER A 105 -0.50 -2.44 17.05
CA SER A 105 0.28 -1.21 17.20
C SER A 105 -0.62 -0.01 17.43
N ARG A 106 -0.08 1.00 18.12
CA ARG A 106 -0.73 2.30 18.36
C ARG A 106 -0.45 3.31 17.23
N THR A 107 -0.46 2.85 15.98
CA THR A 107 -0.18 3.70 14.81
C THR A 107 -1.44 4.47 14.41
N LYS A 108 -1.33 5.78 14.22
CA LYS A 108 -2.46 6.63 13.80
C LYS A 108 -2.94 6.25 12.39
N CYS A 109 -4.24 6.07 12.24
CA CYS A 109 -4.85 5.85 10.94
C CYS A 109 -4.83 7.16 10.11
N PRO A 110 -4.51 7.11 8.80
CA PRO A 110 -4.57 8.29 7.94
C PRO A 110 -6.00 8.75 7.59
N ARG A 111 -7.02 7.90 7.83
CA ARG A 111 -8.41 8.16 7.42
C ARG A 111 -9.35 8.49 8.58
N CYS A 112 -9.08 7.99 9.78
CA CYS A 112 -9.94 8.18 10.96
C CYS A 112 -9.10 8.48 12.21
N PRO A 113 -9.69 9.00 13.29
CA PRO A 113 -8.94 9.39 14.49
C PRO A 113 -8.41 8.21 15.33
N SER A 114 -8.74 6.98 14.94
CA SER A 114 -8.28 5.76 15.62
C SER A 114 -6.75 5.66 15.63
N GLN A 115 -6.25 5.04 16.69
CA GLN A 115 -4.83 4.74 16.85
C GLN A 115 -4.57 3.24 16.90
N GLU A 116 -5.61 2.41 16.81
CA GLU A 116 -5.45 0.96 16.85
C GLU A 116 -5.34 0.37 15.46
N SER A 117 -4.25 -0.34 15.23
CA SER A 117 -3.99 -1.04 13.98
C SER A 117 -3.38 -2.40 14.25
N VAL A 118 -3.70 -3.37 13.41
CA VAL A 118 -2.93 -4.61 13.29
C VAL A 118 -1.89 -4.42 12.20
N TYR A 119 -0.76 -5.12 12.29
CA TYR A 119 0.27 -5.04 11.26
C TYR A 119 0.84 -6.41 10.90
N PHE A 120 1.34 -6.50 9.67
CA PHE A 120 1.95 -7.73 9.14
C PHE A 120 2.94 -7.37 8.02
N GLN A 121 3.73 -8.36 7.62
CA GLN A 121 4.59 -8.27 6.44
C GLN A 121 3.85 -8.79 5.21
N SER A 122 4.15 -8.24 4.03
CA SER A 122 3.57 -8.73 2.77
C SER A 122 3.75 -10.24 2.63
N GLN A 123 2.71 -10.90 2.11
CA GLN A 123 2.75 -12.35 1.87
C GLN A 123 3.59 -12.73 0.65
N LEU A 124 3.95 -11.76 -0.20
CA LEU A 124 4.86 -12.01 -1.32
C LEU A 124 6.28 -12.27 -0.82
N ARG A 125 6.93 -13.27 -1.41
CA ARG A 125 8.29 -13.70 -1.07
C ARG A 125 9.39 -13.06 -1.93
N THR A 126 9.07 -12.00 -2.68
CA THR A 126 10.03 -11.32 -3.55
C THR A 126 10.99 -10.45 -2.71
N ALA A 127 12.29 -10.55 -2.99
CA ALA A 127 13.33 -9.84 -2.23
C ALA A 127 13.13 -8.31 -2.19
N ASP A 128 12.54 -7.73 -3.24
CA ASP A 128 12.32 -6.28 -3.38
C ASP A 128 11.30 -5.70 -2.39
N ILE A 129 10.43 -6.55 -1.84
CA ILE A 129 9.39 -6.13 -0.89
C ILE A 129 9.98 -5.96 0.51
N GLY A 130 11.13 -6.58 0.78
CA GLY A 130 11.88 -6.44 2.01
C GLY A 130 11.05 -6.70 3.27
N MET A 131 11.42 -6.04 4.37
CA MET A 131 10.71 -6.10 5.65
C MET A 131 9.70 -4.97 5.81
N ARG A 132 8.98 -4.62 4.74
CA ARG A 132 7.93 -3.59 4.82
C ARG A 132 6.76 -4.09 5.65
N LEU A 133 6.20 -3.20 6.47
CA LEU A 133 5.03 -3.47 7.29
C LEU A 133 3.82 -2.76 6.72
N TYR A 134 2.74 -3.51 6.57
CA TYR A 134 1.42 -3.03 6.23
C TYR A 134 0.58 -3.00 7.50
N TYR A 135 -0.19 -1.93 7.67
CA TYR A 135 -1.07 -1.69 8.80
C TYR A 135 -2.51 -1.70 8.33
N VAL A 136 -3.40 -2.25 9.14
CA VAL A 136 -4.85 -2.22 8.95
C VAL A 136 -5.48 -1.59 10.17
N CYS A 137 -6.19 -0.49 9.97
CA CYS A 137 -6.95 0.17 11.04
C CYS A 137 -8.06 -0.74 11.57
N CYS A 138 -8.16 -0.88 12.91
CA CYS A 138 -9.16 -1.74 13.55
C CYS A 138 -10.59 -1.19 13.46
N GLU A 139 -10.77 0.12 13.21
CA GLU A 139 -12.08 0.76 13.13
C GLU A 139 -12.61 0.88 11.69
N CYS A 140 -11.82 1.46 10.77
CA CYS A 140 -12.28 1.75 9.41
C CYS A 140 -11.74 0.79 8.35
N GLY A 141 -10.87 -0.16 8.71
CA GLY A 141 -10.29 -1.15 7.79
C GLY A 141 -9.35 -0.55 6.74
N THR A 142 -8.97 0.72 6.86
CA THR A 142 -8.02 1.33 5.91
C THR A 142 -6.66 0.66 6.05
N VAL A 143 -6.11 0.25 4.91
CA VAL A 143 -4.77 -0.32 4.80
C VAL A 143 -3.77 0.78 4.45
N PHE A 144 -2.64 0.82 5.13
CA PHE A 144 -1.59 1.82 4.92
C PHE A 144 -0.21 1.27 5.26
N GLU A 145 0.84 1.82 4.63
CA GLU A 145 2.22 1.44 4.93
C GLU A 145 2.76 2.17 6.15
N ALA A 146 3.83 1.64 6.75
CA ALA A 146 4.58 2.36 7.77
C ALA A 146 4.97 3.75 7.26
N PRO A 147 4.78 4.83 8.03
CA PRO A 147 5.29 6.13 7.63
C PRO A 147 6.81 6.06 7.46
N GLU A 148 7.32 6.59 6.34
CA GLU A 148 8.75 6.67 6.14
C GLU A 148 9.37 7.61 7.17
N LYS A 149 10.40 7.13 7.87
CA LYS A 149 11.19 7.98 8.77
C LYS A 149 11.86 9.09 7.97
N SER A 150 11.81 10.32 8.48
CA SER A 150 12.54 11.45 7.94
C SER A 150 14.06 11.20 7.90
N LYS A 151 14.80 11.96 7.08
CA LYS A 151 16.27 11.88 7.01
C LYS A 151 16.91 12.10 8.38
N GLU A 152 16.35 12.99 9.19
CA GLU A 152 16.84 13.29 10.54
C GLU A 152 16.59 12.13 11.50
N GLU A 153 15.39 11.55 11.49
CA GLU A 153 15.08 10.37 12.33
C GLU A 153 15.93 9.16 11.95
N LYS A 154 16.25 8.98 10.65
CA LYS A 154 17.18 7.96 10.17
C LYS A 154 18.59 8.21 10.72
N ARG A 155 19.08 9.45 10.66
CA ARG A 155 20.40 9.85 11.21
C ARG A 155 20.47 9.65 12.72
N GLN A 156 19.44 10.04 13.46
CA GLN A 156 19.38 9.88 14.91
C GLN A 156 19.30 8.41 15.34
N GLU A 157 18.56 7.57 14.61
CA GLU A 157 18.49 6.12 14.88
C GLU A 157 19.83 5.43 14.59
N GLU A 158 20.52 5.83 13.51
CA GLU A 158 21.87 5.34 13.20
C GLU A 158 22.88 5.73 14.28
N GLU A 159 22.84 6.99 14.73
CA GLU A 159 23.67 7.48 15.84
C GLU A 159 23.41 6.70 17.14
N LYS A 160 22.14 6.49 17.50
CA LYS A 160 21.76 5.67 18.67
C LYS A 160 22.29 4.24 18.57
N ARG A 161 22.26 3.63 17.38
CA ARG A 161 22.82 2.30 17.15
C ARG A 161 24.34 2.28 17.34
N ARG A 162 25.04 3.33 16.89
CA ARG A 162 26.48 3.52 17.10
C ARG A 162 26.80 3.61 18.59
N ILE A 163 26.11 4.48 19.33
CA ILE A 163 26.29 4.67 20.77
C ILE A 163 26.02 3.37 21.53
N ARG A 164 24.96 2.62 21.19
CA ARG A 164 24.66 1.31 21.79
C ARG A 164 25.78 0.29 21.61
N LYS A 165 26.41 0.27 20.43
CA LYS A 165 27.53 -0.64 20.15
C LYS A 165 28.75 -0.25 20.98
N GLU A 166 29.07 1.04 21.04
CA GLU A 166 30.17 1.57 21.87
C GLU A 166 29.94 1.29 23.35
N ASN A 167 28.71 1.51 23.86
CA ASN A 167 28.35 1.20 25.24
C ASN A 167 28.53 -0.27 25.61
N ARG A 168 28.26 -1.20 24.68
CA ARG A 168 28.56 -2.63 24.89
C ARG A 168 30.07 -2.88 25.06
N GLU A 169 30.92 -2.12 24.39
CA GLU A 169 32.39 -2.22 24.51
C GLU A 169 32.91 -1.53 25.78
N ARG A 170 32.42 -0.33 26.10
CA ARG A 170 32.77 0.39 27.34
C ARG A 170 32.38 -0.42 28.58
N LYS A 171 31.20 -1.04 28.56
CA LYS A 171 30.74 -1.96 29.63
C LYS A 171 31.68 -3.14 29.84
N LYS A 172 32.21 -3.74 28.77
CA LYS A 172 33.20 -4.83 28.88
C LYS A 172 34.53 -4.36 29.47
N LYS A 173 34.87 -3.10 29.30
CA LYS A 173 36.12 -2.48 29.79
C LYS A 173 35.95 -1.80 31.17
N GLY A 174 34.75 -1.82 31.76
CA GLY A 174 34.47 -1.12 33.02
C GLY A 174 34.51 0.41 32.93
N LEU A 175 34.38 0.98 31.71
CA LEU A 175 34.26 2.42 31.54
C LEU A 175 32.81 2.88 31.76
N PRO A 176 32.60 4.16 32.13
CA PRO A 176 31.28 4.79 32.16
C PRO A 176 30.52 4.61 30.83
N LEU A 177 29.20 4.71 30.82
CA LEU A 177 28.40 4.64 29.58
C LEU A 177 28.23 6.02 28.94
N LEU A 178 27.92 6.08 27.65
CA LEU A 178 27.47 7.28 26.96
C LEU A 178 25.94 7.36 27.00
N ASP A 179 25.38 8.55 27.12
CA ASP A 179 23.95 8.82 26.99
C ASP A 179 23.50 8.59 25.54
N GLU A 180 22.39 7.87 25.33
CA GLU A 180 21.90 7.51 23.99
C GLU A 180 21.33 8.71 23.19
N LYS A 181 21.05 9.85 23.83
CA LYS A 181 20.51 11.05 23.20
C LYS A 181 21.58 12.12 22.98
N THR A 182 22.48 12.33 23.94
CA THR A 182 23.50 13.39 23.86
C THR A 182 24.88 12.87 23.47
N GLY A 183 25.16 11.58 23.67
CA GLY A 183 26.48 11.00 23.44
C GLY A 183 27.51 11.38 24.51
N ASP A 184 27.10 12.05 25.59
CA ASP A 184 27.99 12.43 26.68
C ASP A 184 28.18 11.29 27.68
N VAL A 185 29.26 11.32 28.45
CA VAL A 185 29.50 10.34 29.51
C VAL A 185 28.44 10.51 30.61
N VAL A 186 27.73 9.42 30.91
CA VAL A 186 26.87 9.34 32.09
C VAL A 186 27.78 9.33 33.32
N VAL A 187 27.90 10.49 33.95
CA VAL A 187 28.54 10.65 35.26
C VAL A 187 27.45 10.47 36.32
N ASP A 188 27.50 9.36 37.06
CA ASP A 188 26.78 9.28 38.32
C ASP A 188 27.34 10.40 39.22
N GLY A 189 26.50 11.40 39.50
CA GLY A 189 26.91 12.53 40.34
C GLY A 189 27.35 12.03 41.71
N PRO A 190 28.33 12.67 42.37
CA PRO A 190 28.72 12.29 43.71
C PRO A 190 27.53 12.44 44.66
N ASP A 191 27.20 11.37 45.39
CA ASP A 191 26.27 11.38 46.51
C ASP A 191 26.76 12.40 47.56
N LEU A 192 26.24 13.63 47.48
CA LEU A 192 26.38 14.65 48.51
C LEU A 192 25.27 14.43 49.55
N ASN A 193 25.34 13.33 50.30
CA ASN A 193 24.60 13.21 51.55
C ASN A 193 25.52 12.55 52.61
N PRO A 194 26.19 13.33 53.47
CA PRO A 194 26.89 12.76 54.61
C PRO A 194 25.86 12.14 55.59
N PRO A 195 26.22 11.04 56.29
CA PRO A 195 25.32 10.39 57.22
C PRO A 195 24.95 11.32 58.38
N PRO A 196 23.69 11.27 58.89
CA PRO A 196 23.31 12.02 60.07
C PRO A 196 24.05 11.46 61.30
N PHE A 197 24.66 12.35 62.07
CA PHE A 197 25.22 12.07 63.39
C PHE A 197 24.11 11.71 64.40
#